data_AF-A0A968JTY7-F1
#
_entry.id   AF-A0A968JTY7-F1
#
_cell.length_a   1.000
_cell.length_b   1.000
_cell.length_c   1.000
_cell.angle_alpha   90.00
_cell.angle_beta   90.00
_cell.angle_gamma   90.00
#
_symmetry.space_group_name_H-M   'P 1'
#
loop_
_entity.id
_entity.type
_entity.pdbx_description
1 polymer ?
#
loop_
_entity_poly.entity_id
_entity_poly.type
_entity_poly.pdbx_seq_one_letter_code
_entity_poly.pdbx_strand_id
1 'polypeptide(L)'
;FIYLRTYEACICGIKLHVDSVAFQEQDSVVAACASSAIWSTFQVTGRNFQHKIETPVEITKSAIKYFPYTNRHFPNYGLTSEQMAHAIRNVGLEPFLVDASSESIVTHVYAFHKAKIPLVLGVKLINKDNSVLGFHAVSVMGYSIDKNRKPFFGSDFYLYSSHINKLYVHDDQVGPFAKMELIYTDKVLTTDWIDENGNAGNIIGLPTQMILPLYPKIRIPLTTILRIANKLDELINKINSNVHFLNSPIEWDVFLSQSNEFKQEILNNSSLSEEYKLILLQTNMPKFIWRVNAIYGEEKTEFIFDTTDIEQGEIFLNIVPYSFNLTQIFKLISLQINLEEIRLKSLIKIIKYLQKSLE
;
A
#
# COMPACT_ATOMS: atom_id res chain seq x y z
N PHE A 1 -7.78 -5.88 7.88
CA PHE A 1 -6.67 -5.15 8.53
C PHE A 1 -7.09 -3.71 8.75
N ILE A 2 -6.93 -3.17 9.96
CA ILE A 2 -7.20 -1.76 10.28
C ILE A 2 -6.10 -1.29 11.22
N TYR A 3 -5.62 -0.06 11.05
CA TYR A 3 -4.74 0.57 12.04
C TYR A 3 -5.50 0.86 13.32
N LEU A 4 -5.00 0.33 14.44
CA LEU A 4 -5.53 0.64 15.76
C LEU A 4 -4.40 1.11 16.66
N ARG A 5 -4.73 2.03 17.55
CA ARG A 5 -3.86 2.53 18.60
C ARG A 5 -4.63 2.49 19.91
N THR A 6 -3.96 2.04 20.95
CA THR A 6 -4.42 2.18 22.33
C THR A 6 -4.31 3.65 22.76
N TYR A 7 -5.45 4.25 23.11
CA TYR A 7 -5.56 5.54 23.77
C TYR A 7 -5.94 5.31 25.22
N GLU A 8 -5.25 5.99 26.12
CA GLU A 8 -5.50 5.90 27.56
C GLU A 8 -6.12 7.20 28.06
N ALA A 9 -7.09 7.08 28.97
CA ALA A 9 -7.70 8.20 29.68
C ALA A 9 -7.80 7.87 31.16
N CYS A 10 -7.89 8.89 32.01
CA CYS A 10 -8.09 8.72 33.43
C CYS A 10 -9.30 9.52 33.90
N ILE A 11 -10.28 8.84 34.51
CA ILE A 11 -11.46 9.48 35.10
C ILE A 11 -11.42 9.17 36.60
N CYS A 12 -11.22 10.20 37.43
CA CYS A 12 -11.15 10.06 38.90
C CYS A 12 -10.14 9.00 39.39
N GLY A 13 -9.00 8.83 38.71
CA GLY A 13 -7.99 7.81 39.05
C GLY A 13 -8.22 6.45 38.39
N ILE A 14 -9.37 6.22 37.75
CA ILE A 14 -9.66 5.00 36.99
C ILE A 14 -9.01 5.13 35.62
N LYS A 15 -8.06 4.24 35.32
CA LYS A 15 -7.44 4.15 33.99
C LYS A 15 -8.38 3.42 33.04
N LEU A 16 -8.75 4.09 31.95
CA LEU A 16 -9.53 3.55 30.84
C LEU A 16 -8.64 3.48 29.61
N HIS A 17 -8.87 2.50 28.75
CA HIS A 17 -8.19 2.39 27.45
C HIS A 17 -9.18 2.03 26.35
N VAL A 18 -8.89 2.48 25.13
CA VAL A 18 -9.63 2.14 23.92
C VAL A 18 -8.66 1.97 22.75
N ASP A 19 -8.82 0.88 21.99
CA ASP A 19 -8.10 0.68 20.74
C ASP A 19 -8.91 1.27 19.59
N SER A 20 -8.41 2.36 19.00
CA SER A 20 -9.12 3.07 17.94
C SER A 20 -8.17 3.76 16.95
N VAL A 21 -8.73 4.44 15.95
CA VAL A 21 -8.07 5.52 15.21
C VAL A 21 -8.46 6.84 15.87
N ALA A 22 -7.54 7.81 15.95
CA ALA A 22 -7.91 9.12 16.46
C ALA A 22 -8.96 9.74 15.54
N PHE A 23 -10.02 10.31 16.12
CA PHE A 23 -11.06 10.97 15.35
C PHE A 23 -10.96 12.48 15.48
N GLN A 24 -11.10 13.18 14.36
CA GLN A 24 -11.18 14.62 14.27
C GLN A 24 -12.30 14.94 13.28
N GLU A 25 -13.33 15.63 13.74
CA GLU A 25 -14.35 16.24 12.90
C GLU A 25 -13.77 17.50 12.24
N GLN A 26 -14.20 17.80 11.02
CA GLN A 26 -13.79 19.03 10.33
C GLN A 26 -14.30 20.28 11.05
N ASP A 27 -13.51 21.34 10.97
CA ASP A 27 -13.91 22.69 11.36
C ASP A 27 -14.02 23.53 10.10
N SER A 28 -15.24 23.91 9.73
CA SER A 28 -15.55 24.66 8.50
C SER A 28 -14.86 26.02 8.42
N VAL A 29 -14.32 26.54 9.53
CA VAL A 29 -13.63 27.83 9.58
C VAL A 29 -12.12 27.66 9.37
N VAL A 30 -11.50 26.60 9.91
CA VAL A 30 -10.03 26.51 10.04
C VAL A 30 -9.43 25.23 9.45
N ALA A 31 -10.18 24.13 9.36
CA ALA A 31 -9.68 22.83 8.94
C ALA A 31 -10.70 22.08 8.06
N ALA A 32 -10.48 22.16 6.74
CA ALA A 32 -11.24 21.38 5.75
C ALA A 32 -10.82 19.89 5.74
N CYS A 33 -11.59 19.08 5.01
CA CYS A 33 -11.43 17.62 4.93
C CYS A 33 -10.02 17.11 4.66
N ALA A 34 -9.30 17.76 3.74
CA ALA A 34 -7.91 17.37 3.42
C ALA A 34 -6.97 17.49 4.63
N SER A 35 -7.19 18.46 5.53
CA SER A 35 -6.39 18.61 6.74
C SER A 35 -6.69 17.52 7.76
N SER A 36 -7.97 17.18 7.95
CA SER A 36 -8.42 16.06 8.80
C SER A 36 -7.86 14.73 8.28
N ALA A 37 -7.91 14.49 6.97
CA ALA A 37 -7.37 13.28 6.36
C ALA A 37 -5.84 13.15 6.52
N ILE A 38 -5.08 14.23 6.26
CA ILE A 38 -3.63 14.26 6.48
C ILE A 38 -3.31 14.04 7.97
N TRP A 39 -4.07 14.66 8.87
CA TRP A 39 -3.90 14.49 10.31
C TRP A 39 -4.08 13.02 10.73
N SER A 40 -5.13 12.36 10.26
CA SER A 40 -5.40 10.94 10.54
C SER A 40 -4.30 10.03 10.00
N THR A 41 -3.78 10.34 8.80
CA THR A 41 -2.60 9.69 8.24
C THR A 41 -1.36 9.90 9.13
N PHE A 42 -1.13 11.13 9.61
CA PHE A 42 -0.01 11.48 10.50
C PHE A 42 -0.07 10.81 11.87
N GLN A 43 -1.25 10.42 12.36
CA GLN A 43 -1.34 9.62 13.60
C GLN A 43 -0.62 8.27 13.50
N VAL A 44 -0.57 7.69 12.30
CA VAL A 44 0.14 6.43 12.05
C VAL A 44 1.60 6.71 11.70
N THR A 45 1.84 7.59 10.73
CA THR A 45 3.20 7.85 10.22
C THR A 45 4.07 8.55 11.26
N GLY A 46 3.49 9.39 12.13
CA GLY A 46 4.22 10.07 13.20
C GLY A 46 4.88 9.10 14.18
N ARG A 47 4.23 7.96 14.46
CA ARG A 47 4.82 6.87 15.26
C ARG A 47 5.82 6.04 14.46
N ASN A 48 5.50 5.72 13.21
CA ASN A 48 6.33 4.86 12.37
C ASN A 48 7.65 5.52 11.93
N PHE A 49 7.61 6.83 11.70
CA PHE A 49 8.70 7.64 11.18
C PHE A 49 9.23 8.69 12.17
N GLN A 50 8.62 8.80 13.35
CA GLN A 50 9.08 9.68 14.44
C GLN A 50 9.06 11.18 14.07
N HIS A 51 8.08 11.63 13.28
CA HIS A 51 7.87 13.04 12.99
C HIS A 51 6.79 13.66 13.90
N LYS A 52 6.77 15.00 13.98
CA LYS A 52 5.72 15.74 14.69
C LYS A 52 4.36 15.45 14.05
N ILE A 53 3.37 15.14 14.87
CA ILE A 53 1.97 15.09 14.45
C ILE A 53 1.42 16.51 14.56
N GLU A 54 1.41 17.24 13.44
CA GLU A 54 0.87 18.59 13.36
C GLU A 54 -0.64 18.60 13.62
N THR A 55 -1.16 19.66 14.23
CA THR A 55 -2.61 19.90 14.35
C THR A 55 -3.23 20.24 12.98
N PRO A 56 -4.56 20.06 12.77
CA PRO A 56 -5.20 20.42 11.50
C PRO A 56 -4.93 21.86 11.04
N VAL A 57 -4.85 22.80 11.99
CA VAL A 57 -4.52 24.21 11.73
C VAL A 57 -3.07 24.38 11.26
N GLU A 58 -2.12 23.68 11.91
CA GLU A 58 -0.72 23.67 11.49
C GLU A 58 -0.55 23.03 10.11
N ILE A 59 -1.30 21.96 9.81
CA ILE A 59 -1.35 21.32 8.50
C ILE A 59 -1.84 22.30 7.43
N THR A 60 -2.94 23.00 7.69
CA THR A 60 -3.44 24.02 6.75
C THR A 60 -2.40 25.12 6.53
N LYS A 61 -1.78 25.63 7.61
CA LYS A 61 -0.74 26.66 7.53
C LYS A 61 0.50 26.20 6.76
N SER A 62 0.93 24.95 6.96
CA SER A 62 2.05 24.38 6.24
C SER A 62 1.69 24.21 4.77
N ALA A 63 0.53 23.65 4.45
CA ALA A 63 0.03 23.44 3.09
C ALA A 63 0.05 24.69 2.21
N ILE A 64 -0.28 25.86 2.79
CA ILE A 64 -0.40 27.14 2.07
C ILE A 64 0.87 27.99 2.09
N LYS A 65 1.91 27.63 2.86
CA LYS A 65 3.03 28.51 3.22
C LYS A 65 3.71 29.24 2.05
N TYR A 66 3.86 28.60 0.89
CA TYR A 66 4.58 29.15 -0.27
C TYR A 66 3.72 29.38 -1.50
N PHE A 67 2.40 29.24 -1.39
CA PHE A 67 1.51 29.52 -2.49
C PHE A 67 1.21 31.03 -2.51
N PRO A 68 1.23 31.71 -3.67
CA PRO A 68 0.88 33.11 -3.77
C PRO A 68 -0.64 33.29 -3.66
N TYR A 69 -1.10 34.32 -2.94
CA TYR A 69 -2.53 34.58 -2.73
C TYR A 69 -2.89 36.04 -2.95
N THR A 70 -4.07 36.27 -3.53
CA THR A 70 -4.68 37.60 -3.70
C THR A 70 -5.74 37.91 -2.62
N ASN A 71 -6.22 36.92 -1.87
CA ASN A 71 -7.31 37.03 -0.86
C ASN A 71 -6.95 36.36 0.50
N ARG A 72 -7.82 36.50 1.51
CA ARG A 72 -7.67 35.91 2.86
C ARG A 72 -7.71 34.37 2.84
N HIS A 73 -6.93 33.75 3.73
CA HIS A 73 -6.79 32.28 3.85
C HIS A 73 -7.90 31.57 4.62
N PHE A 74 -8.65 32.33 5.43
CA PHE A 74 -9.78 31.81 6.19
C PHE A 74 -11.04 32.58 5.76
N PRO A 75 -12.14 31.88 5.47
CA PRO A 75 -12.32 30.41 5.46
C PRO A 75 -11.62 29.73 4.26
N ASN A 76 -11.20 28.46 4.42
CA ASN A 76 -10.54 27.69 3.35
C ASN A 76 -11.49 26.63 2.79
N TYR A 77 -11.67 26.58 1.47
CA TYR A 77 -12.61 25.68 0.78
C TYR A 77 -12.06 24.26 0.53
N GLY A 78 -10.84 23.96 1.00
CA GLY A 78 -10.16 22.68 0.79
C GLY A 78 -8.67 22.87 0.54
N LEU A 79 -7.95 21.77 0.30
CA LEU A 79 -6.55 21.82 -0.15
C LEU A 79 -6.43 21.14 -1.52
N THR A 80 -5.61 21.73 -2.41
CA THR A 80 -5.21 21.06 -3.66
C THR A 80 -4.19 19.96 -3.39
N SER A 81 -3.96 19.06 -4.36
CA SER A 81 -2.95 17.99 -4.25
C SER A 81 -1.56 18.53 -3.95
N GLU A 82 -1.20 19.67 -4.55
CA GLU A 82 0.09 20.34 -4.36
C GLU A 82 0.22 20.90 -2.94
N GLN A 83 -0.86 21.47 -2.41
CA GLN A 83 -0.91 21.98 -1.03
C GLN A 83 -0.82 20.83 -0.02
N MET A 84 -1.55 19.73 -0.26
CA MET A 84 -1.44 18.50 0.55
C MET A 84 -0.02 17.92 0.51
N ALA A 85 0.59 17.87 -0.68
CA ALA A 85 1.97 17.43 -0.86
C ALA A 85 2.96 18.29 -0.07
N HIS A 86 2.74 19.61 -0.04
CA HIS A 86 3.57 20.52 0.72
C HIS A 86 3.46 20.29 2.24
N ALA A 87 2.26 20.00 2.76
CA ALA A 87 2.08 19.65 4.17
C ALA A 87 2.81 18.34 4.54
N ILE A 88 2.76 17.32 3.68
CA ILE A 88 3.52 16.06 3.85
C ILE A 88 5.03 16.33 3.87
N ARG A 89 5.51 17.19 2.97
CA ARG A 89 6.93 17.57 2.91
C ARG A 89 7.39 18.33 4.16
N ASN A 90 6.51 19.11 4.77
CA ASN A 90 6.81 19.89 5.97
C ASN A 90 7.18 19.02 7.19
N VAL A 91 6.67 17.78 7.27
CA VAL A 91 7.03 16.82 8.33
C VAL A 91 8.19 15.88 7.95
N GLY A 92 8.87 16.14 6.83
CA GLY A 92 10.04 15.38 6.38
C GLY A 92 9.72 14.08 5.63
N LEU A 93 8.49 13.93 5.13
CA LEU A 93 8.08 12.82 4.28
C LEU A 93 8.03 13.25 2.81
N GLU A 94 8.08 12.28 1.89
CA GLU A 94 7.97 12.54 0.45
C GLU A 94 6.56 12.21 -0.05
N PRO A 95 5.81 13.19 -0.56
CA PRO A 95 4.49 12.94 -1.14
C PRO A 95 4.62 12.19 -2.46
N PHE A 96 3.84 11.12 -2.62
CA PHE A 96 3.74 10.37 -3.86
C PHE A 96 2.28 10.34 -4.32
N LEU A 97 1.99 11.03 -5.41
CA LEU A 97 0.65 11.14 -6.00
C LEU A 97 0.42 10.03 -7.01
N VAL A 98 -0.72 9.35 -6.91
CA VAL A 98 -1.12 8.23 -7.76
C VAL A 98 -2.57 8.43 -8.19
N ASP A 99 -2.90 8.06 -9.42
CA ASP A 99 -4.29 7.97 -9.86
C ASP A 99 -5.07 6.92 -9.03
N ALA A 100 -6.33 7.19 -8.71
CA ALA A 100 -7.14 6.31 -7.87
C ALA A 100 -8.00 5.30 -8.65
N SER A 101 -7.52 4.75 -9.77
CA SER A 101 -8.16 3.61 -10.40
C SER A 101 -8.36 2.45 -9.39
N SER A 102 -9.39 1.63 -9.59
CA SER A 102 -9.63 0.46 -8.72
C SER A 102 -8.39 -0.43 -8.57
N GLU A 103 -7.60 -0.57 -9.64
CA GLU A 103 -6.32 -1.29 -9.65
C GLU A 103 -5.28 -0.63 -8.75
N SER A 104 -5.07 0.68 -8.93
CA SER A 104 -4.12 1.43 -8.13
C SER A 104 -4.50 1.42 -6.66
N ILE A 105 -5.79 1.57 -6.34
CA ILE A 105 -6.32 1.52 -4.97
C ILE A 105 -5.92 0.20 -4.30
N VAL A 106 -6.29 -0.94 -4.88
CA VAL A 106 -6.07 -2.23 -4.19
C VAL A 106 -4.58 -2.54 -4.07
N THR A 107 -3.78 -2.24 -5.09
CA THR A 107 -2.34 -2.51 -5.07
C THR A 107 -1.60 -1.62 -4.07
N HIS A 108 -1.87 -0.30 -4.06
CA HIS A 108 -1.19 0.64 -3.18
C HIS A 108 -1.65 0.52 -1.73
N VAL A 109 -2.96 0.41 -1.48
CA VAL A 109 -3.48 0.19 -0.12
C VAL A 109 -2.86 -1.07 0.46
N TYR A 110 -2.89 -2.18 -0.26
CA TYR A 110 -2.31 -3.43 0.26
C TYR A 110 -0.81 -3.31 0.53
N ALA A 111 -0.06 -2.84 -0.46
CA ALA A 111 1.40 -2.86 -0.44
C ALA A 111 2.00 -1.95 0.64
N PHE A 112 1.43 -0.75 0.81
CA PHE A 112 1.96 0.25 1.74
C PHE A 112 1.39 0.09 3.15
N HIS A 113 0.18 -0.46 3.31
CA HIS A 113 -0.39 -0.62 4.65
C HIS A 113 0.41 -1.59 5.53
N LYS A 114 1.00 -2.62 4.91
CA LYS A 114 1.93 -3.57 5.57
C LYS A 114 3.15 -2.87 6.19
N ALA A 115 3.62 -1.78 5.58
CA ALA A 115 4.73 -0.97 6.08
C ALA A 115 4.29 0.14 7.07
N LYS A 116 3.02 0.16 7.50
CA LYS A 116 2.43 1.22 8.35
C LYS A 116 2.45 2.60 7.69
N ILE A 117 2.09 2.65 6.41
CA ILE A 117 2.01 3.87 5.59
C ILE A 117 0.57 4.00 5.05
N PRO A 118 -0.35 4.64 5.80
CA PRO A 118 -1.67 4.97 5.27
C PRO A 118 -1.56 6.00 4.15
N LEU A 119 -2.65 6.16 3.41
CA LEU A 119 -2.75 7.10 2.29
C LEU A 119 -4.01 7.94 2.41
N VAL A 120 -3.98 9.13 1.81
CA VAL A 120 -5.17 9.97 1.67
C VAL A 120 -5.77 9.73 0.29
N LEU A 121 -7.06 9.42 0.26
CA LEU A 121 -7.86 9.18 -0.94
C LEU A 121 -8.77 10.38 -1.20
N GLY A 122 -8.65 10.97 -2.39
CA GLY A 122 -9.60 11.93 -2.92
C GLY A 122 -10.78 11.20 -3.57
N VAL A 123 -11.99 11.63 -3.25
CA VAL A 123 -13.23 11.12 -3.84
C VAL A 123 -14.12 12.28 -4.28
N LYS A 124 -14.79 12.12 -5.41
CA LYS A 124 -15.91 12.98 -5.83
C LYS A 124 -17.20 12.31 -5.43
N LEU A 125 -17.96 12.93 -4.54
CA LEU A 125 -19.24 12.41 -4.05
C LEU A 125 -20.36 12.76 -5.04
N ILE A 126 -21.13 11.75 -5.43
CA ILE A 126 -22.29 11.89 -6.30
C ILE A 126 -23.50 11.17 -5.71
N ASN A 127 -24.68 11.74 -5.92
CA ASN A 127 -25.96 11.11 -5.59
C ASN A 127 -26.38 10.10 -6.67
N LYS A 128 -27.40 9.29 -6.37
CA LYS A 128 -28.04 8.35 -7.33
C LYS A 128 -28.57 9.01 -8.60
N ASP A 129 -28.93 10.28 -8.55
CA ASP A 129 -29.37 11.05 -9.72
C ASP A 129 -28.19 11.64 -10.53
N ASN A 130 -26.96 11.24 -10.19
CA ASN A 130 -25.69 11.75 -10.73
C ASN A 130 -25.41 13.24 -10.43
N SER A 131 -26.16 13.87 -9.52
CA SER A 131 -25.82 15.21 -9.04
C SER A 131 -24.52 15.17 -8.22
N VAL A 132 -23.66 16.16 -8.45
CA VAL A 132 -22.35 16.26 -7.79
C VAL A 132 -22.52 16.97 -6.45
N LEU A 133 -22.18 16.29 -5.37
CA LEU A 133 -22.22 16.86 -4.01
C LEU A 133 -20.94 17.64 -3.68
N GLY A 134 -19.80 17.19 -4.21
CA GLY A 134 -18.52 17.86 -4.02
C GLY A 134 -17.33 16.92 -4.06
N PHE A 135 -16.16 17.46 -3.76
CA PHE A 135 -14.94 16.68 -3.54
C PHE A 135 -14.71 16.50 -2.05
N HIS A 136 -14.22 15.32 -1.68
CA HIS A 136 -13.90 14.95 -0.32
C HIS A 136 -12.55 14.26 -0.25
N ALA A 137 -11.88 14.34 0.90
CA ALA A 137 -10.62 13.67 1.16
C ALA A 137 -10.75 12.84 2.43
N VAL A 138 -10.42 11.55 2.33
CA VAL A 138 -10.50 10.60 3.46
C VAL A 138 -9.17 9.91 3.65
N SER A 139 -8.84 9.51 4.87
CA SER A 139 -7.62 8.74 5.14
C SER A 139 -7.95 7.25 5.12
N VAL A 140 -7.31 6.46 4.27
CA VAL A 140 -7.51 5.00 4.23
C VAL A 140 -6.74 4.35 5.38
N MET A 141 -7.46 3.89 6.39
CA MET A 141 -6.91 3.34 7.64
C MET A 141 -6.86 1.81 7.65
N GLY A 142 -7.50 1.15 6.68
CA GLY A 142 -7.55 -0.29 6.61
C GLY A 142 -8.26 -0.81 5.37
N TYR A 143 -8.31 -2.13 5.29
CA TYR A 143 -8.97 -2.87 4.22
C TYR A 143 -9.46 -4.23 4.71
N SER A 144 -10.45 -4.78 4.02
CA SER A 144 -10.93 -6.15 4.17
C SER A 144 -10.47 -6.99 2.99
N ILE A 145 -10.13 -8.25 3.25
CA ILE A 145 -9.74 -9.24 2.24
C ILE A 145 -10.86 -10.29 2.13
N ASP A 146 -11.34 -10.49 0.92
CA ASP A 146 -12.20 -11.61 0.55
C ASP A 146 -11.36 -12.90 0.48
N LYS A 147 -11.97 -14.05 0.78
CA LYS A 147 -11.26 -15.34 0.75
C LYS A 147 -11.15 -15.91 -0.66
N ASN A 148 -11.98 -15.43 -1.58
CA ASN A 148 -12.02 -15.97 -2.94
C ASN A 148 -10.88 -15.41 -3.78
N ARG A 149 -10.14 -16.34 -4.41
CA ARG A 149 -9.10 -16.01 -5.39
C ARG A 149 -9.69 -15.26 -6.57
N LYS A 150 -9.10 -14.11 -6.93
CA LYS A 150 -9.56 -13.29 -8.06
C LYS A 150 -8.41 -12.95 -9.01
N PRO A 151 -8.59 -13.11 -10.34
CA PRO A 151 -7.61 -12.60 -11.30
C PRO A 151 -7.50 -11.08 -11.16
N PHE A 152 -6.31 -10.55 -11.41
CA PHE A 152 -6.10 -9.10 -11.36
C PHE A 152 -6.74 -8.44 -12.57
N PHE A 153 -7.88 -7.77 -12.37
CA PHE A 153 -8.59 -6.96 -13.38
C PHE A 153 -8.71 -7.61 -14.77
N GLY A 154 -9.07 -8.89 -14.82
CA GLY A 154 -9.30 -9.61 -16.09
C GLY A 154 -8.02 -10.02 -16.83
N SER A 155 -6.87 -9.98 -16.16
CA SER A 155 -5.61 -10.56 -16.66
C SER A 155 -5.37 -11.97 -16.10
N ASP A 156 -4.43 -12.71 -16.71
CA ASP A 156 -3.95 -14.00 -16.19
C ASP A 156 -2.96 -13.86 -15.01
N PHE A 157 -2.67 -12.62 -14.59
CA PHE A 157 -1.83 -12.32 -13.44
C PHE A 157 -2.68 -12.31 -12.16
N TYR A 158 -2.32 -13.11 -11.17
CA TYR A 158 -3.07 -13.19 -9.92
C TYR A 158 -2.33 -12.45 -8.81
N LEU A 159 -2.85 -11.30 -8.39
CA LEU A 159 -2.34 -10.56 -7.25
C LEU A 159 -3.21 -10.77 -6.02
N TYR A 160 -2.59 -11.09 -4.88
CA TYR A 160 -3.28 -11.23 -3.59
C TYR A 160 -4.02 -9.95 -3.18
N SER A 161 -3.50 -8.78 -3.54
CA SER A 161 -4.16 -7.49 -3.31
C SER A 161 -5.53 -7.38 -3.97
N SER A 162 -5.79 -8.13 -5.06
CA SER A 162 -7.09 -8.17 -5.75
C SER A 162 -8.21 -8.72 -4.88
N HIS A 163 -7.87 -9.36 -3.75
CA HIS A 163 -8.85 -9.86 -2.81
C HIS A 163 -9.44 -8.75 -1.94
N ILE A 164 -8.90 -7.52 -1.98
CA ILE A 164 -9.50 -6.40 -1.28
C ILE A 164 -10.93 -6.20 -1.78
N ASN A 165 -11.89 -6.08 -0.87
CA ASN A 165 -13.29 -5.79 -1.22
C ASN A 165 -13.84 -4.53 -0.55
N LYS A 166 -13.25 -4.14 0.58
CA LYS A 166 -13.66 -2.95 1.33
C LYS A 166 -12.44 -2.21 1.83
N LEU A 167 -12.57 -0.89 1.89
CA LEU A 167 -11.67 0.01 2.59
C LEU A 167 -12.35 0.48 3.87
N TYR A 168 -11.55 0.66 4.92
CA TYR A 168 -11.96 1.35 6.13
C TYR A 168 -11.24 2.68 6.14
N VAL A 169 -12.02 3.76 6.17
CA VAL A 169 -11.50 5.12 6.08
C VAL A 169 -11.85 5.91 7.32
N HIS A 170 -10.96 6.84 7.67
CA HIS A 170 -11.31 7.95 8.53
C HIS A 170 -11.94 9.03 7.64
N ASP A 171 -13.23 9.25 7.86
CA ASP A 171 -14.04 10.28 7.22
C ASP A 171 -14.54 11.23 8.31
N ASP A 172 -14.23 12.51 8.17
CA ASP A 172 -14.50 13.51 9.20
C ASP A 172 -15.97 13.88 9.37
N GLN A 173 -16.84 13.49 8.44
CA GLN A 173 -18.30 13.68 8.54
C GLN A 173 -19.05 12.41 8.93
N VAL A 174 -18.40 11.24 8.88
CA VAL A 174 -19.05 9.95 9.12
C VAL A 174 -18.47 9.24 10.34
N GLY A 175 -17.14 9.15 10.43
CA GLY A 175 -16.48 8.47 11.54
C GLY A 175 -15.11 7.89 11.20
N PRO A 176 -14.39 7.38 12.23
CA PRO A 176 -13.04 6.87 12.08
C PRO A 176 -12.93 5.50 11.37
N PHE A 177 -14.06 4.84 11.13
CA PHE A 177 -14.15 3.50 10.53
C PHE A 177 -15.22 3.42 9.44
N ALA A 178 -15.48 4.54 8.74
CA ALA A 178 -16.41 4.56 7.63
C ALA A 178 -15.99 3.53 6.57
N LYS A 179 -16.97 2.82 5.99
CA LYS A 179 -16.73 1.76 5.02
C LYS A 179 -16.91 2.29 3.61
N MET A 180 -16.02 1.84 2.73
CA MET A 180 -16.13 2.03 1.29
C MET A 180 -15.92 0.70 0.59
N GLU A 181 -16.98 0.15 -0.02
CA GLU A 181 -16.91 -1.10 -0.79
C GLU A 181 -16.56 -0.80 -2.24
N LEU A 182 -15.63 -1.58 -2.82
CA LEU A 182 -15.23 -1.41 -4.21
C LEU A 182 -16.26 -2.07 -5.14
N ILE A 183 -16.90 -1.25 -5.98
CA ILE A 183 -17.75 -1.73 -7.07
C ILE A 183 -16.92 -1.71 -8.35
N TYR A 184 -16.30 -2.84 -8.64
CA TYR A 184 -15.33 -2.99 -9.75
C TYR A 184 -15.92 -2.72 -11.14
N THR A 185 -17.18 -3.07 -11.38
CA THR A 185 -17.86 -2.89 -12.67
C THR A 185 -17.97 -1.41 -13.04
N ASP A 186 -18.33 -0.59 -12.05
CA ASP A 186 -18.62 0.82 -12.25
C ASP A 186 -17.43 1.72 -11.88
N LYS A 187 -16.36 1.12 -11.33
CA LYS A 187 -15.16 1.80 -10.83
C LYS A 187 -15.49 2.87 -9.78
N VAL A 188 -16.47 2.57 -8.93
CA VAL A 188 -16.94 3.46 -7.86
C VAL A 188 -16.76 2.82 -6.49
N LEU A 189 -16.89 3.65 -5.45
CA LEU A 189 -16.92 3.23 -4.06
C LEU A 189 -18.30 3.49 -3.48
N THR A 190 -18.83 2.55 -2.69
CA THR A 190 -19.94 2.89 -1.79
C THR A 190 -19.45 3.84 -0.69
N THR A 191 -20.39 4.53 -0.05
CA THR A 191 -20.08 5.38 1.11
C THR A 191 -21.11 5.14 2.20
N ASP A 192 -20.71 5.38 3.46
CA ASP A 192 -21.61 5.39 4.62
C ASP A 192 -22.29 6.77 4.81
N TRP A 193 -22.23 7.66 3.82
CA TRP A 193 -22.91 8.97 3.86
C TRP A 193 -24.42 8.82 3.77
N ILE A 194 -25.12 9.73 4.44
CA ILE A 194 -26.58 9.82 4.45
C ILE A 194 -27.00 10.96 3.50
N ASP A 195 -27.98 10.71 2.63
CA ASP A 195 -28.50 11.73 1.74
C ASP A 195 -29.37 12.78 2.47
N GLU A 196 -29.78 13.82 1.74
CA GLU A 196 -30.65 14.88 2.27
C GLU A 196 -31.99 14.38 2.83
N ASN A 197 -32.43 13.19 2.43
CA ASN A 197 -33.67 12.55 2.86
C ASN A 197 -33.47 11.55 4.02
N GLY A 198 -32.25 11.44 4.55
CA GLY A 198 -31.95 10.52 5.65
C GLY A 198 -31.67 9.07 5.21
N ASN A 199 -31.50 8.81 3.91
CA ASN A 199 -31.25 7.46 3.40
C ASN A 199 -29.76 7.17 3.23
N ALA A 200 -29.33 5.99 3.69
CA ALA A 200 -27.99 5.48 3.47
C ALA A 200 -27.84 4.81 2.09
N GLY A 201 -26.63 4.81 1.54
CA GLY A 201 -26.28 4.08 0.30
C GLY A 201 -26.73 4.75 -0.99
N ASN A 202 -27.21 6.00 -0.93
CA ASN A 202 -27.55 6.81 -2.10
C ASN A 202 -26.39 7.66 -2.61
N ILE A 203 -25.33 7.80 -1.80
CA ILE A 203 -24.13 8.56 -2.15
C ILE A 203 -23.02 7.56 -2.47
N ILE A 204 -22.43 7.72 -3.66
CA ILE A 204 -21.27 6.95 -4.10
C ILE A 204 -20.07 7.87 -4.31
N GLY A 205 -18.88 7.34 -4.05
CA GLY A 205 -17.61 8.03 -4.26
C GLY A 205 -16.99 7.61 -5.58
N LEU A 206 -16.68 8.58 -6.44
CA LEU A 206 -15.80 8.39 -7.59
C LEU A 206 -14.37 8.70 -7.15
N PRO A 207 -13.48 7.70 -7.02
CA PRO A 207 -12.09 7.95 -6.67
C PRO A 207 -11.41 8.84 -7.71
N THR A 208 -10.58 9.77 -7.27
CA THR A 208 -9.85 10.67 -8.18
C THR A 208 -8.35 10.43 -8.10
N GLN A 209 -7.77 10.53 -6.92
CA GLN A 209 -6.33 10.42 -6.70
C GLN A 209 -6.04 9.95 -5.28
N MET A 210 -4.85 9.39 -5.08
CA MET A 210 -4.30 9.04 -3.78
C MET A 210 -2.98 9.73 -3.58
N ILE A 211 -2.72 10.17 -2.34
CA ILE A 211 -1.41 10.71 -1.95
C ILE A 211 -0.84 9.91 -0.80
N LEU A 212 0.37 9.40 -1.00
CA LEU A 212 1.09 8.60 -0.03
C LEU A 212 2.21 9.43 0.62
N PRO A 213 2.34 9.43 1.95
CA PRO A 213 3.43 10.09 2.67
C PRO A 213 4.62 9.13 2.87
N LEU A 214 5.48 9.01 1.87
CA LEU A 214 6.55 8.03 1.87
C LEU A 214 7.75 8.46 2.72
N TYR A 215 8.45 7.48 3.29
CA TYR A 215 9.78 7.72 3.86
C TYR A 215 10.75 8.10 2.72
N PRO A 216 11.57 9.16 2.84
CA PRO A 216 12.34 9.71 1.70
C PRO A 216 13.34 8.76 1.02
N LYS A 217 13.71 7.66 1.68
CA LYS A 217 14.60 6.65 1.09
C LYS A 217 13.86 5.53 0.35
N ILE A 218 12.52 5.54 0.31
CA ILE A 218 11.74 4.65 -0.56
C ILE A 218 11.67 5.31 -1.94
N ARG A 219 12.56 4.89 -2.84
CA ARG A 219 12.76 5.44 -4.18
C ARG A 219 12.29 4.51 -5.30
N ILE A 220 12.22 3.21 -5.06
CA ILE A 220 11.74 2.24 -6.04
C ILE A 220 10.21 2.18 -6.02
N PRO A 221 9.51 2.56 -7.11
CA PRO A 221 8.06 2.55 -7.15
C PRO A 221 7.47 1.13 -7.13
N LEU A 222 6.27 0.99 -6.55
CA LEU A 222 5.51 -0.26 -6.56
C LEU A 222 5.30 -0.79 -7.98
N THR A 223 5.02 0.09 -8.94
CA THR A 223 4.81 -0.27 -10.36
C THR A 223 6.01 -1.00 -10.96
N THR A 224 7.24 -0.65 -10.57
CA THR A 224 8.45 -1.34 -11.01
C THR A 224 8.52 -2.76 -10.44
N ILE A 225 8.13 -2.96 -9.18
CA ILE A 225 8.08 -4.28 -8.55
C ILE A 225 6.96 -5.16 -9.14
N LEU A 226 5.77 -4.60 -9.35
CA LEU A 226 4.66 -5.28 -10.01
C LEU A 226 5.02 -5.71 -11.44
N ARG A 227 5.72 -4.86 -12.19
CA ARG A 227 6.22 -5.19 -13.53
C ARG A 227 7.21 -6.35 -13.50
N ILE A 228 8.09 -6.41 -12.51
CA ILE A 228 9.03 -7.54 -12.34
C ILE A 228 8.26 -8.83 -12.03
N ALA A 229 7.33 -8.80 -11.08
CA ALA A 229 6.49 -9.94 -10.72
C ALA A 229 5.68 -10.46 -11.91
N ASN A 230 5.00 -9.56 -12.65
CA ASN A 230 4.23 -9.92 -13.83
C ASN A 230 5.13 -10.49 -14.95
N LYS A 231 6.32 -9.93 -15.18
CA LYS A 231 7.26 -10.48 -16.18
C LYS A 231 7.80 -11.85 -15.77
N LEU A 232 8.01 -12.08 -14.49
CA LEU A 232 8.40 -13.39 -13.98
C LEU A 232 7.25 -14.40 -14.15
N ASP A 233 6.01 -13.99 -13.89
CA ASP A 233 4.80 -14.79 -14.12
C ASP A 233 4.62 -15.17 -15.61
N GLU A 234 4.76 -14.21 -16.52
CA GLU A 234 4.70 -14.44 -17.97
C GLU A 234 5.73 -15.48 -18.43
N LEU A 235 6.97 -15.41 -17.91
CA LEU A 235 8.03 -16.38 -18.24
C LEU A 235 7.70 -17.77 -17.73
N ILE A 236 7.18 -17.88 -16.50
CA ILE A 236 6.75 -19.15 -15.92
C ILE A 236 5.63 -19.76 -16.74
N ASN A 237 4.60 -18.98 -17.07
CA ASN A 237 3.45 -19.46 -17.82
C ASN A 237 3.84 -19.91 -19.24
N LYS A 238 4.75 -19.19 -19.91
CA LYS A 238 5.31 -19.58 -21.22
C LYS A 238 6.06 -20.92 -21.18
N ILE A 239 6.75 -21.21 -20.08
CA ILE A 239 7.46 -22.48 -19.92
C ILE A 239 6.50 -23.58 -19.47
N ASN A 240 5.53 -23.26 -18.60
CA ASN A 240 4.52 -24.19 -18.12
C ASN A 240 3.59 -24.69 -19.22
N SER A 241 3.31 -23.88 -20.25
CA SER A 241 2.51 -24.31 -21.40
C SER A 241 3.15 -25.45 -22.21
N ASN A 242 4.46 -25.67 -22.07
CA ASN A 242 5.19 -26.71 -22.79
C ASN A 242 5.46 -27.96 -21.93
N VAL A 243 5.64 -27.78 -20.61
CA VAL A 243 6.16 -28.82 -19.70
C VAL A 243 5.12 -29.25 -18.66
N HIS A 244 4.09 -28.43 -18.39
CA HIS A 244 2.99 -28.71 -17.45
C HIS A 244 3.41 -29.11 -16.02
N PHE A 245 4.27 -28.31 -15.38
CA PHE A 245 4.68 -28.51 -13.98
C PHE A 245 3.73 -27.85 -12.96
N LEU A 246 2.91 -26.87 -13.37
CA LEU A 246 1.85 -26.25 -12.54
C LEU A 246 0.47 -26.58 -13.12
N ASN A 247 -0.44 -26.96 -12.22
CA ASN A 247 -1.85 -27.23 -12.54
C ASN A 247 -2.77 -26.04 -12.23
N SER A 248 -2.24 -24.98 -11.63
CA SER A 248 -2.95 -23.74 -11.33
C SER A 248 -1.99 -22.55 -11.41
N PRO A 249 -2.48 -21.32 -11.64
CA PRO A 249 -1.61 -20.16 -11.70
C PRO A 249 -0.94 -19.88 -10.35
N ILE A 250 0.22 -19.24 -10.36
CA ILE A 250 0.87 -18.71 -9.15
C ILE A 250 0.10 -17.46 -8.70
N GLU A 251 -0.08 -17.30 -7.39
CA GLU A 251 -0.57 -16.06 -6.81
C GLU A 251 0.60 -15.23 -6.26
N TRP A 252 0.59 -13.94 -6.57
CA TRP A 252 1.66 -13.02 -6.22
C TRP A 252 1.21 -12.06 -5.13
N ASP A 253 1.96 -12.01 -4.04
CA ASP A 253 1.73 -11.13 -2.90
C ASP A 253 2.88 -10.12 -2.79
N VAL A 254 2.60 -8.86 -3.14
CA VAL A 254 3.59 -7.79 -3.29
C VAL A 254 3.33 -6.70 -2.25
N PHE A 255 4.30 -6.47 -1.38
CA PHE A 255 4.17 -5.45 -0.32
C PHE A 255 5.49 -4.91 0.17
N LEU A 256 5.41 -3.75 0.81
CA LEU A 256 6.53 -3.10 1.48
C LEU A 256 6.55 -3.54 2.94
N SER A 257 7.75 -3.74 3.51
CA SER A 257 7.91 -4.04 4.94
C SER A 257 9.19 -3.44 5.50
N GLN A 258 9.29 -3.36 6.83
CA GLN A 258 10.55 -3.03 7.47
C GLN A 258 11.50 -4.22 7.43
N SER A 259 12.78 -3.99 7.15
CA SER A 259 13.79 -5.06 7.15
C SER A 259 13.92 -5.74 8.51
N ASN A 260 13.68 -5.04 9.61
CA ASN A 260 13.66 -5.63 10.94
C ASN A 260 12.47 -6.59 11.17
N GLU A 261 11.28 -6.27 10.65
CA GLU A 261 10.12 -7.17 10.72
C GLU A 261 10.41 -8.44 9.89
N PHE A 262 10.98 -8.29 8.70
CA PHE A 262 11.47 -9.41 7.90
C PHE A 262 12.52 -10.25 8.64
N LYS A 263 13.55 -9.63 9.23
CA LYS A 263 14.59 -10.37 9.98
C LYS A 263 14.02 -11.11 11.19
N GLN A 264 13.01 -10.56 11.86
CA GLN A 264 12.30 -11.26 12.94
C GLN A 264 11.53 -12.47 12.41
N GLU A 265 10.87 -12.37 11.25
CA GLU A 265 10.21 -13.51 10.61
C GLU A 265 11.22 -14.61 10.25
N ILE A 266 12.38 -14.26 9.69
CA ILE A 266 13.45 -15.23 9.37
C ILE A 266 14.00 -15.91 10.62
N LEU A 267 14.28 -15.14 11.69
CA LEU A 267 14.79 -15.66 12.96
C LEU A 267 13.84 -16.73 13.55
N ASN A 268 12.53 -16.47 13.48
CA ASN A 268 11.51 -17.35 14.04
C ASN A 268 11.04 -18.45 13.07
N ASN A 269 11.60 -18.53 11.85
CA ASN A 269 11.15 -19.49 10.85
C ASN A 269 11.74 -20.88 11.10
N SER A 270 10.93 -21.92 11.32
CA SER A 270 11.43 -23.29 11.55
C SER A 270 11.80 -24.04 10.27
N SER A 271 11.39 -23.56 9.09
CA SER A 271 11.57 -24.26 7.81
C SER A 271 12.92 -23.98 7.15
N LEU A 272 13.64 -22.93 7.58
CA LEU A 272 14.95 -22.55 7.06
C LEU A 272 16.08 -23.15 7.89
N SER A 273 17.17 -23.56 7.24
CA SER A 273 18.38 -23.99 7.95
C SER A 273 19.04 -22.84 8.71
N GLU A 274 19.68 -23.14 9.84
CA GLU A 274 20.35 -22.11 10.66
C GLU A 274 21.46 -21.38 9.89
N GLU A 275 22.18 -22.06 9.02
CA GLU A 275 23.19 -21.45 8.15
C GLU A 275 22.57 -20.42 7.20
N TYR A 276 21.43 -20.75 6.57
CA TYR A 276 20.77 -19.84 5.65
C TYR A 276 20.13 -18.64 6.37
N LYS A 277 19.58 -18.87 7.57
CA LYS A 277 19.12 -17.78 8.44
C LYS A 277 20.25 -16.80 8.75
N LEU A 278 21.43 -17.30 9.13
CA LEU A 278 22.57 -16.44 9.44
C LEU A 278 22.95 -15.54 8.25
N ILE A 279 22.97 -16.08 7.03
CA ILE A 279 23.23 -15.31 5.80
C ILE A 279 22.19 -14.18 5.64
N LEU A 280 20.89 -14.49 5.76
CA LEU A 280 19.81 -13.51 5.61
C LEU A 280 19.84 -12.45 6.71
N LEU A 281 20.10 -12.84 7.96
CA LEU A 281 20.17 -11.94 9.11
C LEU A 281 21.37 -10.99 9.05
N GLN A 282 22.50 -11.46 8.51
CA GLN A 282 23.72 -10.66 8.30
C GLN A 282 23.69 -9.81 7.02
N THR A 283 22.76 -10.10 6.11
CA THR A 283 22.60 -9.29 4.89
C THR A 283 22.23 -7.85 5.25
N ASN A 284 23.00 -6.90 4.70
CA ASN A 284 22.71 -5.48 4.81
C ASN A 284 21.46 -5.16 3.98
N MET A 285 20.43 -4.63 4.63
CA MET A 285 19.17 -4.26 3.99
C MET A 285 18.82 -2.82 4.37
N PRO A 286 18.22 -2.05 3.45
CA PRO A 286 17.64 -0.75 3.79
C PRO A 286 16.55 -0.86 4.86
N LYS A 287 16.14 0.27 5.44
CA LYS A 287 15.07 0.31 6.47
C LYS A 287 13.78 -0.35 5.96
N PHE A 288 13.44 -0.11 4.69
CA PHE A 288 12.29 -0.71 4.02
C PHE A 288 12.78 -1.58 2.87
N ILE A 289 12.12 -2.71 2.67
CA ILE A 289 12.37 -3.62 1.55
C ILE A 289 11.05 -3.98 0.87
N TRP A 290 11.11 -4.19 -0.43
CA TRP A 290 10.02 -4.78 -1.19
C TRP A 290 10.08 -6.30 -1.06
N ARG A 291 8.95 -6.91 -0.73
CA ARG A 291 8.77 -8.36 -0.61
C ARG A 291 7.76 -8.81 -1.64
N VAL A 292 8.13 -9.84 -2.40
CA VAL A 292 7.29 -10.43 -3.44
C VAL A 292 7.21 -11.92 -3.16
N ASN A 293 6.07 -12.38 -2.67
CA ASN A 293 5.79 -13.80 -2.48
C ASN A 293 5.17 -14.37 -3.75
N ALA A 294 5.76 -15.43 -4.28
CA ALA A 294 5.12 -16.37 -5.18
C ALA A 294 4.49 -17.49 -4.35
N ILE A 295 3.19 -17.69 -4.49
CA ILE A 295 2.39 -18.63 -3.70
C ILE A 295 1.74 -19.64 -4.66
N TYR A 296 1.94 -20.93 -4.38
CA TYR A 296 1.34 -22.03 -5.12
C TYR A 296 0.83 -23.10 -4.15
N GLY A 297 -0.49 -23.15 -3.92
CA GLY A 297 -1.05 -23.96 -2.85
C GLY A 297 -0.54 -23.52 -1.49
N GLU A 298 0.13 -24.41 -0.76
CA GLU A 298 0.79 -24.11 0.52
C GLU A 298 2.27 -23.73 0.37
N GLU A 299 2.81 -23.83 -0.85
CA GLU A 299 4.21 -23.55 -1.13
C GLU A 299 4.45 -22.05 -1.33
N LYS A 300 5.56 -21.53 -0.78
CA LYS A 300 5.93 -20.12 -0.89
C LYS A 300 7.40 -19.96 -1.24
N THR A 301 7.68 -19.08 -2.21
CA THR A 301 9.03 -18.56 -2.51
C THR A 301 8.97 -17.04 -2.48
N GLU A 302 9.86 -16.40 -1.74
CA GLU A 302 9.86 -14.95 -1.58
C GLU A 302 11.08 -14.31 -2.26
N PHE A 303 10.87 -13.21 -2.96
CA PHE A 303 11.91 -12.40 -3.60
C PHE A 303 12.01 -11.06 -2.86
N ILE A 304 13.23 -10.67 -2.52
CA ILE A 304 13.52 -9.45 -1.74
C ILE A 304 14.18 -8.41 -2.64
N PHE A 305 13.68 -7.17 -2.60
CA PHE A 305 14.22 -6.06 -3.37
C PHE A 305 14.51 -4.83 -2.51
N ASP A 306 15.57 -4.13 -2.87
CA ASP A 306 16.00 -2.85 -2.32
C ASP A 306 15.01 -1.74 -2.66
N THR A 307 14.87 -0.75 -1.78
CA THR A 307 14.00 0.42 -2.01
C THR A 307 14.79 1.71 -2.24
N THR A 308 16.10 1.72 -2.07
CA THR A 308 16.95 2.92 -1.95
C THR A 308 17.85 3.19 -3.16
N ASP A 309 18.08 2.19 -4.01
CA ASP A 309 18.80 2.33 -5.27
C ASP A 309 17.98 3.15 -6.30
N ILE A 310 18.49 3.27 -7.52
CA ILE A 310 17.77 3.80 -8.69
C ILE A 310 17.01 2.68 -9.42
N GLU A 311 15.94 3.00 -10.14
CA GLU A 311 15.12 2.01 -10.85
C GLU A 311 15.90 1.20 -11.91
N GLN A 312 16.93 1.80 -12.51
CA GLN A 312 17.81 1.15 -13.49
C GLN A 312 18.97 0.36 -12.84
N GLY A 313 19.04 0.40 -11.51
CA GLY A 313 20.05 -0.24 -10.67
C GLY A 313 19.75 -1.72 -10.44
N GLU A 314 20.54 -2.33 -9.56
CA GLU A 314 20.40 -3.75 -9.24
C GLU A 314 19.62 -3.94 -7.94
N ILE A 315 18.31 -3.72 -8.01
CA ILE A 315 17.46 -3.73 -6.82
C ILE A 315 17.18 -5.13 -6.24
N PHE A 316 17.45 -6.22 -6.95
CA PHE A 316 17.24 -7.57 -6.39
C PHE A 316 18.31 -7.91 -5.36
N LEU A 317 17.86 -8.31 -4.16
CA LEU A 317 18.71 -8.63 -3.01
C LEU A 317 18.85 -10.14 -2.79
N ASN A 318 17.74 -10.88 -2.65
CA ASN A 318 17.79 -12.29 -2.29
C ASN A 318 16.48 -13.04 -2.61
N ILE A 319 16.53 -14.38 -2.54
CA ILE A 319 15.36 -15.27 -2.53
C ILE A 319 15.29 -15.96 -1.17
N VAL A 320 14.09 -16.19 -0.65
CA VAL A 320 13.85 -16.99 0.55
C VAL A 320 12.98 -18.19 0.18
N PRO A 321 13.53 -19.42 0.18
CA PRO A 321 12.80 -20.63 -0.16
C PRO A 321 12.08 -21.17 1.07
N TYR A 322 10.90 -20.63 1.40
CA TYR A 322 10.08 -21.19 2.49
C TYR A 322 9.62 -22.61 2.18
N SER A 323 9.50 -22.95 0.90
CA SER A 323 9.14 -24.28 0.44
C SER A 323 10.06 -24.70 -0.71
N PHE A 324 10.69 -25.86 -0.55
CA PHE A 324 11.74 -26.33 -1.46
C PHE A 324 11.20 -26.60 -2.87
N ASN A 325 10.00 -27.15 -3.00
CA ASN A 325 9.48 -27.59 -4.30
C ASN A 325 9.25 -26.42 -5.24
N LEU A 326 8.58 -25.36 -4.78
CA LEU A 326 8.32 -24.19 -5.61
C LEU A 326 9.62 -23.49 -6.04
N THR A 327 10.61 -23.37 -5.14
CA THR A 327 11.92 -22.79 -5.51
C THR A 327 12.66 -23.67 -6.53
N GLN A 328 12.59 -25.01 -6.43
CA GLN A 328 13.16 -25.89 -7.45
C GLN A 328 12.48 -25.74 -8.81
N ILE A 329 11.16 -25.53 -8.84
CA ILE A 329 10.44 -25.20 -10.08
C ILE A 329 10.98 -23.90 -10.68
N PHE A 330 11.10 -22.82 -9.89
CA PHE A 330 11.72 -21.57 -10.34
C PHE A 330 13.12 -21.78 -10.90
N LYS A 331 13.92 -22.64 -10.26
CA LYS A 331 15.26 -23.01 -10.73
C LYS A 331 15.24 -23.73 -12.07
N LEU A 332 14.41 -24.76 -12.24
CA LEU A 332 14.29 -25.50 -13.51
C LEU A 332 13.85 -24.59 -14.65
N ILE A 333 12.89 -23.69 -14.40
CA ILE A 333 12.44 -22.67 -15.35
C ILE A 333 13.59 -21.74 -15.71
N SER A 334 14.37 -21.28 -14.71
CA SER A 334 15.50 -20.39 -14.93
C SER A 334 16.57 -20.96 -15.87
N LEU A 335 16.75 -22.29 -15.89
CA LEU A 335 17.69 -22.97 -16.79
C LEU A 335 17.21 -23.01 -18.25
N GLN A 336 15.92 -22.84 -18.50
CA GLN A 336 15.35 -22.80 -19.85
C GLN A 336 15.29 -21.38 -20.44
N ILE A 337 15.65 -20.36 -19.66
CA ILE A 337 15.54 -18.96 -20.09
C ILE A 337 16.86 -18.49 -20.72
N ASN A 338 16.79 -18.01 -21.96
CA ASN A 338 17.88 -17.27 -22.58
C ASN A 338 17.94 -15.83 -22.04
N LEU A 339 19.04 -15.49 -21.35
CA LEU A 339 19.24 -14.17 -20.75
C LEU A 339 19.29 -13.03 -21.78
N GLU A 340 19.67 -13.31 -23.03
CA GLU A 340 19.74 -12.30 -24.10
C GLU A 340 18.36 -11.75 -24.50
N GLU A 341 17.28 -12.51 -24.23
CA GLU A 341 15.90 -12.10 -24.52
C GLU A 341 15.33 -11.15 -23.46
N ILE A 342 16.01 -10.98 -22.32
CA ILE A 342 15.50 -10.21 -21.19
C ILE A 342 16.13 -8.81 -21.16
N ARG A 343 15.27 -7.79 -21.12
CA ARG A 343 15.71 -6.39 -21.02
C ARG A 343 15.76 -5.85 -19.59
N LEU A 344 15.07 -6.48 -18.64
CA LEU A 344 15.01 -6.04 -17.24
C LEU A 344 16.21 -6.59 -16.44
N LYS A 345 17.13 -5.71 -16.04
CA LYS A 345 18.34 -6.08 -15.27
C LYS A 345 18.03 -6.86 -14.00
N SER A 346 17.03 -6.43 -13.23
CA SER A 346 16.61 -7.13 -12.00
C SER A 346 16.15 -8.56 -12.28
N LEU A 347 15.45 -8.78 -13.40
CA LEU A 347 15.01 -10.11 -13.81
C LEU A 347 16.19 -11.00 -14.24
N ILE A 348 17.15 -10.43 -14.97
CA ILE A 348 18.42 -11.12 -15.28
C ILE A 348 19.13 -11.56 -14.00
N LYS A 349 19.18 -10.70 -12.97
CA LYS A 349 19.83 -11.02 -11.70
C LYS A 349 19.10 -12.11 -10.93
N ILE A 350 17.76 -12.10 -10.90
CA ILE A 350 16.95 -13.18 -10.33
C ILE A 350 17.27 -14.51 -11.02
N ILE A 351 17.27 -14.54 -12.35
CA ILE A 351 17.52 -15.76 -13.11
C ILE A 351 18.95 -16.25 -12.91
N LYS A 352 19.95 -15.35 -12.95
CA LYS A 352 21.34 -15.70 -12.63
C LYS A 352 21.49 -16.26 -11.22
N TYR A 353 20.78 -15.70 -10.24
CA TYR A 353 20.78 -16.19 -8.87
C TYR A 353 20.20 -17.62 -8.79
N LEU A 354 19.04 -17.84 -9.43
CA LEU A 354 18.40 -19.17 -9.50
C LEU A 354 19.27 -20.20 -10.23
N GLN A 355 20.00 -19.80 -11.27
CA GLN A 355 20.93 -20.65 -11.99
C GLN A 355 22.18 -20.99 -11.16
N LYS A 356 22.68 -20.05 -10.34
CA LYS A 356 23.92 -20.22 -9.56
C LYS A 356 23.75 -21.07 -8.30
N SER A 357 22.55 -21.20 -7.74
CA SER A 357 22.27 -22.01 -6.54
C SER A 357 22.35 -23.53 -6.77
N LEU A 358 23.31 -23.99 -7.60
CA LEU A 358 23.59 -25.37 -7.98
C LEU A 358 24.65 -26.07 -7.11
N GLU A 359 25.21 -25.39 -6.11
CA GLU A 359 26.20 -25.97 -5.19
C GLU A 359 25.73 -25.91 -3.74
#